data_AF-A0A428MYW6-F1
#
_entry.id   AF-A0A428MYW6-F1
#
_cell.length_a   1.000
_cell.length_b   1.000
_cell.length_c   1.000
_cell.angle_alpha   90.00
_cell.angle_beta   90.00
_cell.angle_gamma   90.00
#
_symmetry.space_group_name_H-M   'P 1'
#
loop_
_entity.id
_entity.type
_entity.pdbx_description
1 polymer ?
#
loop_
_entity_poly.entity_id
_entity_poly.type
_entity_poly.pdbx_seq_one_letter_code
_entity_poly.pdbx_strand_id
1 'polypeptide(L)'
;MTEIGRILAFGLEIYSYLIIIYILMSWFPNARESSFGQMIGSVVEPYLEPFRRMVPSLGMIDISPIIAIVALRFAGYGVEALFLMV
;
A
#
# COMPACT_ATOMS: atom_id res chain seq x y z
N MET A 1 6.61 12.02 21.48
CA MET A 1 7.29 11.59 20.24
C MET A 1 6.93 10.15 19.91
N THR A 2 7.03 9.23 20.87
CA THR A 2 6.70 7.81 20.72
C THR A 2 5.25 7.54 20.28
N GLU A 3 4.26 8.25 20.83
CA GLU A 3 2.86 8.06 20.41
C GLU A 3 2.62 8.44 18.94
N ILE A 4 3.28 9.50 18.46
CA ILE A 4 3.18 9.91 17.07
C ILE A 4 3.77 8.81 16.17
N GLY A 5 4.93 8.26 16.56
CA GLY A 5 5.54 7.11 15.86
C GLY A 5 4.60 5.91 15.79
N ARG A 6 3.94 5.56 16.90
CA ARG A 6 2.96 4.46 16.94
C ARG A 6 1.78 4.68 15.99
N ILE A 7 1.19 5.87 16.01
CA ILE A 7 0.05 6.20 15.13
C ILE A 7 0.46 6.13 13.66
N LEU A 8 1.65 6.64 13.33
CA LEU A 8 2.19 6.57 11.97
C LEU A 8 2.45 5.13 11.52
N ALA A 9 3.12 4.32 12.34
CA ALA A 9 3.38 2.92 12.05
C ALA A 9 2.09 2.13 11.83
N PHE A 10 1.09 2.34 12.70
CA PHE A 10 -0.24 1.74 12.55
C PHE A 10 -0.94 2.17 11.26
N GLY A 11 -0.85 3.45 10.89
CA GLY A 11 -1.40 3.96 9.63
C GLY A 11 -0.75 3.31 8.40
N LEU A 12 0.58 3.15 8.41
CA LEU A 12 1.32 2.46 7.34
C LEU A 12 0.94 0.98 7.23
N GLU A 13 0.69 0.32 8.37
CA GLU A 13 0.21 -1.06 8.40
C GLU A 13 -1.18 -1.19 7.78
N ILE A 14 -2.14 -0.34 8.20
CA ILE A 14 -3.48 -0.31 7.60
C ILE A 14 -3.40 -0.05 6.10
N TYR A 15 -2.57 0.91 5.67
CA TYR A 15 -2.43 1.23 4.26
C TYR A 15 -1.84 0.05 3.46
N SER A 16 -0.91 -0.71 4.05
CA SER A 16 -0.40 -1.96 3.47
C SER A 16 -1.52 -2.97 3.24
N TYR A 17 -2.42 -3.15 4.21
CA TYR A 17 -3.58 -4.04 4.06
C TYR A 17 -4.57 -3.52 3.01
N LEU A 18 -4.80 -2.21 2.90
CA LEU A 18 -5.64 -1.64 1.85
C LEU A 18 -5.11 -1.95 0.45
N ILE A 19 -3.79 -1.87 0.25
CA ILE A 19 -3.16 -2.27 -1.02
C ILE A 19 -3.40 -3.76 -1.29
N ILE A 20 -3.24 -4.63 -0.28
CA ILE A 20 -3.50 -6.08 -0.43
C ILE A 20 -4.96 -6.32 -0.81
N ILE A 21 -5.91 -5.71 -0.11
CA ILE A 21 -7.34 -5.82 -0.40
C ILE A 21 -7.61 -5.35 -1.83
N TYR A 22 -7.03 -4.23 -2.26
CA TYR A 22 -7.18 -3.72 -3.63
C TYR A 22 -6.69 -4.70 -4.70
N ILE A 23 -5.51 -5.31 -4.49
CA ILE A 23 -4.99 -6.34 -5.40
C ILE A 23 -5.94 -7.53 -5.44
N LEU A 24 -6.42 -8.03 -4.30
CA LEU A 24 -7.33 -9.16 -4.25
C LEU A 24 -8.67 -8.84 -4.92
N MET A 25 -9.20 -7.62 -4.75
CA MET A 25 -10.40 -7.18 -5.46
C MET A 25 -10.19 -7.14 -6.98
N SER A 26 -8.97 -6.91 -7.47
CA SER A 26 -8.69 -6.93 -8.90
C SER A 26 -8.90 -8.30 -9.56
N TRP A 27 -8.91 -9.39 -8.78
CA TRP A 27 -9.20 -10.74 -9.27
C TRP A 27 -10.69 -10.98 -9.50
N PHE A 28 -11.54 -10.13 -8.93
CA PHE A 28 -13.00 -10.21 -9.04
C PHE A 28 -13.53 -8.88 -9.61
N PRO A 29 -13.77 -8.78 -10.94
CA PRO A 29 -14.17 -7.53 -11.58
C PRO A 29 -15.33 -6.80 -10.88
N ASN A 30 -16.37 -7.54 -10.50
CA ASN A 30 -17.53 -6.99 -9.76
C ASN A 30 -17.15 -6.35 -8.40
N ALA A 31 -16.13 -6.89 -7.71
CA ALA A 31 -15.66 -6.33 -6.45
C ALA A 31 -14.88 -5.03 -6.68
N ARG A 32 -13.99 -5.01 -7.70
CA ARG A 32 -13.23 -3.82 -8.10
C ARG A 32 -14.13 -2.67 -8.57
N GLU A 33 -15.19 -3.00 -9.31
CA GLU A 33 -16.13 -2.03 -9.88
C GLU A 33 -17.18 -1.54 -8.86
N SER A 34 -17.32 -2.23 -7.71
CA SER A 34 -18.21 -1.78 -6.63
C SER A 34 -17.82 -0.40 -6.11
N SER A 35 -18.76 0.31 -5.50
CA SER A 35 -18.50 1.62 -4.86
C SER A 35 -17.38 1.55 -3.82
N PHE A 36 -17.33 0.45 -3.06
CA PHE A 36 -16.27 0.20 -2.09
C PHE A 36 -14.92 -0.06 -2.75
N GLY A 37 -14.90 -0.84 -3.84
CA GLY A 37 -13.69 -1.10 -4.63
C GLY A 37 -13.11 0.17 -5.26
N GLN A 38 -13.96 1.03 -5.82
CA GLN A 38 -13.57 2.33 -6.35
C GLN A 38 -13.05 3.28 -5.27
N MET A 39 -13.67 3.27 -4.09
CA MET A 39 -13.22 4.07 -2.94
C MET A 39 -11.84 3.64 -2.45
N ILE A 40 -11.57 2.33 -2.31
CA ILE A 40 -10.23 1.86 -1.97
C ILE A 40 -9.24 2.24 -3.09
N GLY A 41 -9.65 2.04 -4.34
CA GLY A 41 -8.85 2.40 -5.51
C GLY A 41 -8.40 3.85 -5.50
N SER A 42 -9.29 4.81 -5.22
CA SER A 42 -8.92 6.23 -5.18
C SER A 42 -7.89 6.57 -4.10
N VAL A 43 -7.81 5.76 -3.04
CA VAL A 43 -6.86 5.92 -1.93
C VAL A 43 -5.50 5.28 -2.24
N VAL A 44 -5.47 4.11 -2.90
CA VAL A 44 -4.22 3.36 -3.14
C VAL A 44 -3.58 3.64 -4.50
N GLU A 45 -4.35 3.97 -5.52
CA GLU A 45 -3.86 4.18 -6.88
C GLU A 45 -2.80 5.30 -7.00
N PRO A 46 -2.95 6.47 -6.36
CA PRO A 46 -1.92 7.52 -6.42
C PRO A 46 -0.56 7.07 -5.89
N TYR A 47 -0.55 6.14 -4.93
CA TYR A 47 0.68 5.55 -4.41
C TYR A 47 1.23 4.46 -5.32
N LEU A 48 0.36 3.60 -5.88
CA LEU A 48 0.77 2.49 -6.75
C LEU A 48 1.25 2.95 -8.14
N GLU A 49 0.70 4.04 -8.67
CA GLU A 49 1.00 4.53 -10.01
C GLU A 49 2.50 4.80 -10.26
N PRO A 50 3.25 5.47 -9.38
CA PRO A 50 4.70 5.60 -9.50
C PRO A 50 5.42 4.25 -9.63
N PHE A 51 5.03 3.23 -8.86
CA PHE A 51 5.66 1.92 -8.91
C PHE A 51 5.35 1.19 -10.23
N ARG A 52 4.14 1.33 -10.77
CA ARG A 52 3.79 0.80 -12.10
C ARG A 52 4.60 1.42 -13.23
N ARG A 53 4.97 2.70 -13.08
CA ARG A 53 5.81 3.40 -14.07
C ARG A 53 7.27 2.97 -13.98
N MET A 54 7.75 2.60 -12.79
CA MET A 54 9.13 2.17 -12.56
C MET A 54 9.34 0.68 -12.85
N VAL A 55 8.35 -0.15 -12.54
CA VAL A 55 8.43 -1.60 -12.62
C VAL A 55 7.57 -2.08 -13.79
N PRO A 56 8.16 -2.57 -14.90
CA PRO A 56 7.37 -3.10 -16.00
C PRO A 56 6.55 -4.30 -15.55
N SER A 57 5.31 -4.40 -16.03
CA SER A 57 4.44 -5.55 -15.74
C SER A 57 5.05 -6.83 -16.33
N LEU A 58 5.10 -7.90 -15.53
CA LEU A 58 5.59 -9.20 -15.99
C LEU A 58 4.43 -9.95 -16.65
N GLY A 59 4.26 -9.72 -17.96
CA GLY A 59 3.12 -10.25 -18.71
C GLY A 59 1.80 -9.67 -18.19
N MET A 60 0.90 -10.54 -17.73
CA MET A 60 -0.42 -10.16 -17.20
C MET A 60 -0.42 -9.87 -15.69
N ILE A 61 0.71 -10.11 -14.99
CA ILE A 61 0.79 -9.96 -13.54
C ILE A 61 1.45 -8.63 -13.21
N ASP A 62 0.70 -7.79 -12.50
CA ASP A 62 1.21 -6.56 -11.92
C ASP A 62 1.98 -6.87 -10.63
N ILE A 63 3.32 -6.86 -10.73
CA ILE A 63 4.22 -7.03 -9.58
C ILE A 63 4.50 -5.73 -8.83
N SER A 64 4.10 -4.57 -9.38
CA SER A 64 4.34 -3.27 -8.76
C SER A 64 3.78 -3.14 -7.33
N PRO A 65 2.64 -3.75 -6.95
CA PRO A 65 2.12 -3.61 -5.60
C PRO A 65 2.99 -4.32 -4.56
N ILE A 66 3.70 -5.39 -4.95
CA ILE A 66 4.66 -6.06 -4.07
C ILE A 66 5.80 -5.12 -3.73
N ILE A 67 6.36 -4.45 -4.74
CA ILE A 67 7.43 -3.47 -4.56
C ILE A 67 6.95 -2.28 -3.74
N ALA A 68 5.73 -1.82 -3.97
CA ALA A 68 5.09 -0.76 -3.20
C ALA A 68 4.94 -1.15 -1.72
N ILE A 69 4.44 -2.34 -1.41
CA ILE A 69 4.33 -2.84 -0.02
C ILE A 69 5.72 -2.95 0.64
N VAL A 70 6.73 -3.41 -0.08
CA VAL A 70 8.10 -3.49 0.44
C VAL A 70 8.62 -2.09 0.78
N ALA A 71 8.44 -1.11 -0.10
CA ALA A 71 8.82 0.28 0.17
C ALA A 71 8.08 0.86 1.39
N LEU A 72 6.80 0.55 1.53
CA LEU A 72 5.98 0.96 2.67
C LEU A 72 6.45 0.35 4.00
N ARG A 73 6.87 -0.93 3.99
CA ARG A 73 7.47 -1.60 5.16
C ARG A 73 8.78 -0.94 5.57
N PHE A 74 9.64 -0.60 4.61
CA PHE A 74 10.87 0.14 4.90
C PHE A 74 10.58 1.52 5.51
N ALA A 75 9.57 2.23 5.01
CA ALA A 75 9.12 3.47 5.64
C ALA A 75 8.66 3.24 7.09
N GLY A 76 7.93 2.15 7.36
CA GLY A 76 7.54 1.72 8.71
C GLY A 76 8.74 1.54 9.64
N TYR A 77 9.75 0.77 9.21
CA TYR A 77 10.98 0.59 10.00
C TYR A 77 11.72 1.92 10.25
N GLY A 78 11.71 2.84 9.28
CA GLY A 78 12.26 4.18 9.46
C GLY A 78 11.51 4.99 10.52
N VAL A 79 10.17 4.93 10.53
CA VAL A 79 9.35 5.57 11.57
C VAL A 79 9.67 4.99 12.95
N GLU A 80 9.74 3.67 13.08
CA GLU A 80 10.07 3.02 14.35
C GLU A 80 11.46 3.42 14.84
N ALA A 81 12.46 3.41 13.95
CA ALA A 81 13.83 3.80 14.28
C ALA A 81 13.95 5.26 14.74
N LEU A 82 13.19 6.19 14.14
CA LEU A 82 13.27 7.61 14.46
C LEU A 82 12.46 8.02 15.69
N PHE A 83 11.31 7.36 15.93
CA PHE A 83 10.33 7.83 16.92
C PHE A 83 10.13 6.89 18.11
N LEU A 84 10.52 5.61 17.99
CA LEU A 84 10.32 4.61 19.04
C LEU A 84 11.62 4.15 19.70
N MET A 85 12.78 4.33 19.03
CA MET A 85 14.10 4.01 19.58
C MET A 85 14.77 5.17 20.33
N VAL A 86 14.17 6.36 20.32
CA VAL A 86 14.60 7.56 21.06
C VAL A 86 13.62 7.82 22.21
#